data_AF-A0A4Q3JNL8-F1
#
_entry.id   AF-A0A4Q3JNL8-F1
#
_cell.length_a   1.000
_cell.length_b   1.000
_cell.length_c   1.000
_cell.angle_alpha   90.00
_cell.angle_beta   90.00
_cell.angle_gamma   90.00
#
_symmetry.space_group_name_H-M   'P 1'
#
loop_
_entity.id
_entity.type
_entity.pdbx_description
1 polymer ?
#
loop_
_entity_poly.entity_id
_entity_poly.type
_entity_poly.pdbx_seq_one_letter_code
_entity_poly.pdbx_strand_id
1 'polypeptide(L)'
;MSEVDELRREASDPATPGERLEAIRRWVVREAARRDPPEMPEVYAVQAALLRNPSYPVDLLRQALRGRGGYGSIAAWHNPLVPLLLLQEPLEEYGEAALRTLRSLAPVAIHGALARAVELPEAIAVCAATPAAEGGMARGHARHLASVFGLPWPPE
;
A
#
# COMPACT_ATOMS: atom_id res chain seq x y z
N MET A 1 -4.85 2.96 34.34
CA MET A 1 -5.26 1.62 33.89
C MET A 1 -4.01 0.77 33.92
N SER A 2 -3.99 -0.37 34.61
CA SER A 2 -2.75 -1.17 34.73
C SER A 2 -2.56 -2.08 33.51
N GLU A 3 -1.32 -2.40 33.16
CA GLU A 3 -0.96 -3.34 32.08
C GLU A 3 -1.66 -4.71 32.25
N VAL A 4 -1.87 -5.15 33.49
CA VAL A 4 -2.60 -6.37 33.85
C VAL A 4 -4.09 -6.28 33.50
N ASP A 5 -4.71 -5.10 33.64
CA ASP A 5 -6.11 -4.88 33.26
C ASP A 5 -6.29 -4.88 31.73
N GLU A 6 -5.26 -4.43 31.00
CA GLU A 6 -5.24 -4.40 29.54
C GLU A 6 -5.10 -5.81 28.95
N LEU A 7 -4.18 -6.63 29.50
CA LEU A 7 -4.03 -8.04 29.16
C LEU A 7 -5.29 -8.87 29.47
N ARG A 8 -5.96 -8.62 30.59
CA ARG A 8 -7.21 -9.30 30.94
C ARG A 8 -8.37 -8.93 30.01
N ARG A 9 -8.45 -7.65 29.62
CA ARG A 9 -9.43 -7.18 28.65
C ARG A 9 -9.18 -7.81 27.27
N GLU A 10 -7.91 -7.91 26.86
CA GLU A 10 -7.53 -8.55 25.60
C GLU A 10 -7.85 -10.06 25.59
N ALA A 11 -7.56 -10.75 26.69
CA ALA A 11 -7.86 -12.18 26.87
C ALA A 11 -9.36 -12.52 26.98
N SER A 12 -10.19 -11.53 27.34
CA SER A 12 -11.65 -11.68 27.45
C SER A 12 -12.37 -11.31 26.16
N ASP A 13 -11.66 -10.77 25.16
CA ASP A 13 -12.25 -10.41 23.88
C ASP A 13 -12.38 -11.67 23.02
N PRO A 14 -13.62 -12.08 22.66
CA PRO A 14 -13.84 -13.26 21.84
C PRO A 14 -13.43 -13.03 20.38
N ALA A 15 -13.13 -11.79 19.97
CA ALA A 15 -12.76 -11.47 18.61
C ALA A 15 -11.30 -11.88 18.31
N THR A 16 -11.14 -12.63 17.23
CA THR A 16 -9.84 -12.92 16.63
C THR A 16 -9.14 -11.60 16.22
N PRO A 17 -7.80 -11.56 16.16
CA PRO A 17 -7.07 -10.39 15.69
C PRO A 17 -7.57 -9.88 14.33
N GLY A 18 -7.94 -10.77 13.42
CA GLY A 18 -8.51 -10.43 12.11
C GLY A 18 -9.84 -9.67 12.21
N GLU A 19 -10.74 -10.09 13.10
CA GLU A 19 -12.03 -9.43 13.33
C GLU A 19 -11.86 -8.02 13.90
N ARG A 20 -10.85 -7.82 14.77
CA ARG A 20 -10.51 -6.49 15.29
C ARG A 20 -9.99 -5.57 14.18
N LEU A 21 -9.09 -6.07 13.32
CA LEU A 21 -8.58 -5.30 12.18
C LEU A 21 -9.71 -4.91 11.21
N GLU A 22 -10.69 -5.80 10.99
CA GLU A 22 -11.88 -5.51 10.19
C GLU A 22 -12.79 -4.47 10.86
N ALA A 23 -12.97 -4.53 12.18
CA ALA A 23 -13.72 -3.51 12.92
C ALA A 23 -13.04 -2.13 12.80
N ILE A 24 -11.72 -2.05 12.92
CA ILE A 24 -10.96 -0.80 12.75
C ILE A 24 -11.07 -0.32 11.30
N ARG A 25 -10.97 -1.20 10.30
CA ARG A 25 -11.18 -0.85 8.88
C ARG A 25 -12.57 -0.23 8.66
N ARG A 26 -13.63 -0.85 9.19
CA ARG A 26 -15.00 -0.32 9.08
C ARG A 26 -15.14 1.03 9.77
N TRP A 27 -14.44 1.26 10.89
CA TRP A 27 -14.36 2.58 11.51
C TRP A 27 -13.67 3.60 10.60
N VAL A 28 -12.49 3.28 10.05
CA VAL A 28 -11.75 4.12 9.10
C VAL A 28 -12.62 4.53 7.91
N VAL A 29 -13.32 3.57 7.28
CA VAL A 29 -14.20 3.84 6.12
C VAL A 29 -15.35 4.78 6.50
N ARG A 30 -15.97 4.57 7.66
CA ARG A 30 -17.06 5.44 8.13
C ARG A 30 -16.59 6.85 8.44
N GLU A 31 -15.43 7.01 9.08
CA GLU A 31 -14.87 8.33 9.36
C GLU A 31 -14.44 9.04 8.08
N ALA A 32 -13.83 8.31 7.14
CA ALA A 32 -13.47 8.85 5.82
C ALA A 32 -14.69 9.37 5.04
N ALA A 33 -15.85 8.74 5.18
CA ALA A 33 -17.09 9.15 4.51
C ALA A 33 -17.79 10.37 5.15
N ARG A 34 -17.46 10.70 6.40
CA ARG A 34 -18.14 11.77 7.17
C ARG A 34 -17.48 13.13 7.03
N ARG A 35 -16.24 13.19 6.57
CA ARG A 35 -15.45 14.42 6.54
C ARG A 35 -14.93 14.70 5.15
N ASP A 36 -14.66 15.96 4.88
CA ASP A 36 -14.11 16.37 3.58
C ASP A 36 -12.65 15.86 3.45
N PRO A 37 -12.21 15.39 2.27
CA PRO A 37 -10.96 14.64 2.10
C PRO A 37 -9.61 15.29 2.46
N PRO A 38 -9.45 16.62 2.70
CA PRO A 38 -8.15 17.14 3.12
C PRO A 38 -7.91 17.18 4.65
N GLU A 39 -8.88 16.85 5.52
CA GLU A 39 -8.78 17.13 6.98
C GLU A 39 -8.51 15.91 7.89
N MET A 40 -7.99 14.78 7.39
CA MET A 40 -7.91 13.55 8.21
C MET A 40 -6.55 12.81 8.20
N PRO A 41 -5.44 13.46 8.61
CA PRO A 41 -4.14 12.80 8.71
C PRO A 41 -4.18 11.54 9.60
N GLU A 42 -4.98 11.53 10.67
CA GLU A 42 -5.09 10.39 11.59
C GLU A 42 -5.77 9.18 10.93
N VAL A 43 -6.83 9.41 10.15
CA VAL A 43 -7.55 8.32 9.46
C VAL A 43 -6.65 7.67 8.42
N TYR A 44 -5.86 8.47 7.68
CA TYR A 44 -4.86 7.95 6.75
C TYR A 44 -3.74 7.19 7.47
N ALA A 45 -3.27 7.67 8.62
CA ALA A 45 -2.25 6.99 9.41
C ALA A 45 -2.73 5.62 9.93
N VAL A 46 -3.96 5.56 10.46
CA VAL A 46 -4.57 4.29 10.91
C VAL A 46 -4.77 3.35 9.72
N GLN A 47 -5.26 3.84 8.59
CA GLN A 47 -5.40 3.04 7.38
C GLN A 47 -4.05 2.47 6.90
N ALA A 48 -3.00 3.27 6.89
CA ALA A 48 -1.67 2.83 6.51
C ALA A 48 -1.11 1.78 7.48
N ALA A 49 -1.33 1.96 8.79
CA ALA A 49 -0.92 1.00 9.80
C ALA A 49 -1.65 -0.34 9.65
N LEU A 50 -2.96 -0.32 9.39
CA LEU A 50 -3.74 -1.53 9.09
C LEU A 50 -3.18 -2.25 7.87
N LEU A 51 -2.96 -1.53 6.78
CA LEU A 51 -2.51 -2.13 5.52
C LEU A 51 -1.08 -2.65 5.57
N ARG A 52 -0.23 -2.17 6.47
CA ARG A 52 1.13 -2.70 6.70
C ARG A 52 1.17 -3.83 7.74
N ASN A 53 0.07 -4.11 8.41
CA ASN A 53 0.02 -5.13 9.45
C ASN A 53 0.14 -6.54 8.82
N PRO A 54 1.09 -7.39 9.24
CA PRO A 54 1.26 -8.74 8.69
C PRO A 54 0.06 -9.67 8.96
N SER A 55 -0.79 -9.35 9.94
CA SER A 55 -2.02 -10.07 10.25
C SER A 55 -3.24 -9.51 9.52
N TYR A 56 -3.05 -8.55 8.60
CA TYR A 56 -4.16 -7.99 7.83
C TYR A 56 -4.81 -9.08 6.97
N PRO A 57 -6.16 -9.21 6.99
CA PRO A 57 -6.82 -10.29 6.25
C PRO A 57 -6.48 -10.26 4.76
N VAL A 58 -6.04 -11.41 4.22
CA VAL A 58 -5.51 -11.50 2.86
C VAL A 58 -6.54 -11.06 1.81
N ASP A 59 -7.81 -11.42 1.96
CA ASP A 59 -8.87 -10.98 1.05
C ASP A 59 -9.04 -9.46 1.00
N LEU A 60 -8.88 -8.81 2.14
CA LEU A 60 -8.93 -7.35 2.24
C LEU A 60 -7.69 -6.72 1.65
N LEU A 61 -6.52 -7.35 1.80
CA LEU A 61 -5.29 -6.93 1.15
C LEU A 61 -5.42 -7.02 -0.38
N ARG A 62 -5.98 -8.12 -0.91
CA ARG A 62 -6.27 -8.28 -2.35
C ARG A 62 -7.12 -7.11 -2.85
N GLN A 63 -8.21 -6.79 -2.16
CA GLN A 63 -9.07 -5.66 -2.50
C GLN A 63 -8.32 -4.32 -2.46
N ALA A 64 -7.50 -4.10 -1.43
CA ALA A 64 -6.74 -2.87 -1.27
C ALA A 64 -5.71 -2.66 -2.39
N LEU A 65 -5.01 -3.73 -2.80
CA LEU A 65 -4.06 -3.71 -3.90
C LEU A 65 -4.74 -3.39 -5.24
N ARG A 66 -5.90 -4.01 -5.52
CA ARG A 66 -6.64 -3.84 -6.78
C ARG A 66 -7.47 -2.55 -6.86
N GLY A 67 -7.54 -1.77 -5.78
CA GLY A 67 -8.33 -0.54 -5.70
C GLY A 67 -7.88 0.57 -6.67
N ARG A 68 -8.63 1.69 -6.69
CA ARG A 68 -8.41 2.82 -7.62
C ARG A 68 -7.17 3.69 -7.34
N GLY A 69 -6.23 3.23 -6.53
CA GLY A 69 -5.02 4.00 -6.13
C GLY A 69 -5.24 4.93 -4.93
N GLY A 70 -4.23 5.76 -4.63
CA GLY A 70 -4.22 6.70 -3.48
C GLY A 70 -3.28 6.27 -2.35
N TYR A 71 -3.22 7.05 -1.26
CA TYR A 71 -2.30 6.82 -0.13
C TYR A 71 -2.43 5.41 0.49
N GLY A 72 -3.66 4.90 0.60
CA GLY A 72 -3.89 3.52 1.07
C GLY A 72 -3.26 2.47 0.15
N SER A 73 -3.22 2.70 -1.16
CA SER A 73 -2.62 1.75 -2.11
C SER A 73 -1.12 1.57 -1.88
N ILE A 74 -0.38 2.65 -1.60
CA ILE A 74 1.05 2.58 -1.28
C ILE A 74 1.27 1.72 -0.04
N ALA A 75 0.49 1.94 1.02
CA ALA A 75 0.63 1.19 2.27
C ALA A 75 0.36 -0.31 2.05
N ALA A 76 -0.64 -0.66 1.23
CA ALA A 76 -0.95 -2.04 0.90
C ALA A 76 0.21 -2.75 0.19
N TRP A 77 0.86 -2.09 -0.78
CA TRP A 77 2.03 -2.65 -1.48
C TRP A 77 3.22 -2.93 -0.55
N HIS A 78 3.30 -2.23 0.59
CA HIS A 78 4.33 -2.42 1.62
C HIS A 78 3.96 -3.48 2.66
N ASN A 79 2.83 -4.19 2.51
CA ASN A 79 2.51 -5.29 3.40
C ASN A 79 3.47 -6.47 3.14
N PRO A 80 4.06 -7.09 4.19
CA PRO A 80 4.99 -8.21 4.02
C PRO A 80 4.36 -9.48 3.41
N LEU A 81 3.03 -9.58 3.38
CA LEU A 81 2.33 -10.68 2.71
C LEU A 81 2.24 -10.52 1.18
N VAL A 82 2.52 -9.34 0.63
CA VAL A 82 2.38 -9.10 -0.82
C VAL A 82 3.23 -10.06 -1.67
N PRO A 83 4.53 -10.29 -1.40
CA PRO A 83 5.30 -11.24 -2.19
C PRO A 83 4.70 -12.65 -2.19
N LEU A 84 4.21 -13.12 -1.03
CA LEU A 84 3.56 -14.42 -0.93
C LEU A 84 2.25 -14.47 -1.73
N LEU A 85 1.46 -13.39 -1.67
CA LEU A 85 0.24 -13.26 -2.46
C LEU A 85 0.52 -13.32 -3.96
N LEU A 86 1.54 -12.59 -4.45
CA LEU A 86 1.91 -12.59 -5.87
C LEU A 86 2.46 -13.93 -6.35
N LEU A 87 3.16 -14.67 -5.48
CA LEU A 87 3.62 -16.02 -5.79
C LEU A 87 2.46 -17.02 -5.88
N GLN A 88 1.44 -16.86 -5.05
CA GLN A 88 0.24 -17.72 -5.08
C GLN A 88 -0.69 -17.36 -6.23
N GLU A 89 -0.81 -16.07 -6.54
CA GLU A 89 -1.76 -15.51 -7.51
C GLU A 89 -1.06 -14.47 -8.40
N PRO A 90 -0.29 -14.90 -9.43
CA PRO A 90 0.45 -14.01 -10.32
C PRO A 90 -0.47 -13.40 -11.39
N LEU A 91 -1.46 -12.64 -10.95
CA LEU A 91 -2.47 -12.03 -11.80
C LEU A 91 -1.99 -10.71 -12.42
N GLU A 92 -2.33 -10.47 -13.68
CA GLU A 92 -1.94 -9.25 -14.42
C GLU A 92 -2.47 -7.97 -13.75
N GLU A 93 -3.64 -8.05 -13.12
CA GLU A 93 -4.29 -6.92 -12.45
C GLU A 93 -3.43 -6.34 -11.31
N TYR A 94 -2.51 -7.12 -10.73
CA TYR A 94 -1.55 -6.61 -9.75
C TYR A 94 -0.49 -5.73 -10.40
N GLY A 95 0.00 -6.10 -11.59
CA GLY A 95 0.93 -5.28 -12.37
C GLY A 95 0.29 -3.95 -12.77
N GLU A 96 -0.94 -3.99 -13.28
CA GLU A 96 -1.68 -2.78 -13.63
C GLU A 96 -1.94 -1.89 -12.40
N ALA A 97 -2.29 -2.49 -11.27
CA ALA A 97 -2.52 -1.74 -10.03
C ALA A 97 -1.25 -1.06 -9.53
N ALA A 98 -0.11 -1.77 -9.53
CA ALA A 98 1.18 -1.21 -9.17
C ALA A 98 1.56 -0.04 -10.10
N LEU A 99 1.31 -0.19 -11.41
CA LEU A 99 1.52 0.87 -12.40
C LEU A 99 0.64 2.10 -12.11
N ARG A 100 -0.65 1.90 -11.80
CA ARG A 100 -1.55 3.00 -11.39
C ARG A 100 -1.04 3.71 -10.13
N THR A 101 -0.57 2.96 -9.13
CA THR A 101 0.01 3.55 -7.92
C THR A 101 1.25 4.39 -8.24
N LEU A 102 2.17 3.91 -9.07
CA LEU A 102 3.36 4.67 -9.48
C LEU A 102 2.98 5.96 -10.21
N ARG A 103 2.03 5.90 -11.16
CA ARG A 103 1.53 7.09 -11.87
C ARG A 103 0.92 8.13 -10.93
N SER A 104 0.24 7.69 -9.86
CA SER A 104 -0.31 8.61 -8.85
C SER A 104 0.76 9.32 -8.01
N LEU A 105 1.98 8.79 -7.96
CA LEU A 105 3.13 9.37 -7.26
C LEU A 105 4.05 10.19 -8.15
N ALA A 106 3.78 10.22 -9.46
CA ALA A 106 4.70 10.80 -10.43
C ALA A 106 4.91 12.29 -10.14
N PRO A 107 6.14 12.74 -9.83
CA PRO A 107 6.45 14.16 -9.84
C PRO A 107 6.28 14.71 -11.26
N VAL A 108 6.03 16.02 -11.34
CA VAL A 108 5.79 16.72 -12.62
C VAL A 108 6.89 16.42 -13.65
N ALA A 109 8.15 16.36 -13.20
CA ALA A 109 9.32 16.11 -14.04
C ALA A 109 9.24 14.80 -14.86
N ILE A 110 8.61 13.76 -14.31
CA ILE A 110 8.57 12.43 -14.96
C ILE A 110 7.15 11.99 -15.34
N HIS A 111 6.13 12.79 -15.02
CA HIS A 111 4.74 12.46 -15.23
C HIS A 111 4.46 12.05 -16.68
N GLY A 112 4.97 12.80 -17.66
CA GLY A 112 4.79 12.48 -19.09
C GLY A 112 5.46 11.17 -19.52
N ALA A 113 6.63 10.83 -18.97
CA ALA A 113 7.30 9.57 -19.26
C ALA A 113 6.55 8.39 -18.62
N LEU A 114 6.13 8.53 -17.37
CA LEU A 114 5.42 7.50 -16.62
C LEU A 114 3.99 7.26 -17.14
N ALA A 115 3.35 8.30 -17.70
CA ALA A 115 2.06 8.18 -18.37
C ALA A 115 2.12 7.35 -19.66
N ARG A 116 3.29 7.33 -20.34
CA ARG A 116 3.49 6.55 -21.58
C ARG A 116 3.88 5.10 -21.35
N ALA A 117 4.47 4.77 -20.20
CA ALA A 117 4.81 3.40 -19.84
C ALA A 117 3.53 2.54 -19.83
N VAL A 118 3.44 1.51 -20.65
CA VAL A 118 2.25 0.64 -20.74
C VAL A 118 2.28 -0.41 -19.65
N GLU A 119 3.48 -0.90 -19.34
CA GLU A 119 3.73 -2.00 -18.42
C GLU A 119 4.52 -1.56 -17.18
N LEU A 120 4.39 -2.32 -16.08
CA LEU A 120 5.09 -2.03 -14.83
C LEU A 120 6.63 -1.98 -14.97
N PRO A 121 7.30 -2.90 -15.71
CA PRO A 121 8.75 -2.85 -15.87
C PRO A 121 9.24 -1.56 -16.54
N GLU A 122 8.49 -1.05 -17.52
CA GLU A 122 8.81 0.22 -18.20
C GLU A 122 8.71 1.40 -17.23
N ALA A 123 7.66 1.42 -16.40
CA ALA A 123 7.47 2.46 -15.38
C ALA A 123 8.59 2.43 -14.32
N ILE A 124 9.00 1.24 -13.89
CA ILE A 124 10.14 1.08 -12.97
C ILE A 124 11.43 1.57 -13.61
N ALA A 125 11.67 1.27 -14.89
CA ALA A 125 12.86 1.76 -15.61
C ALA A 125 12.88 3.29 -15.70
N VAL A 126 11.74 3.94 -15.96
CA VAL A 126 11.63 5.41 -15.95
C VAL A 126 12.00 5.96 -14.57
N CYS A 127 11.44 5.42 -13.49
CA CYS A 127 11.77 5.85 -12.13
C CYS A 127 13.23 5.59 -11.76
N ALA A 128 13.81 4.47 -12.21
CA ALA A 128 15.19 4.09 -11.97
C ALA A 128 16.20 4.98 -12.71
N ALA A 129 15.85 5.50 -13.89
CA ALA A 129 16.66 6.46 -14.64
C ALA A 129 16.55 7.90 -14.09
N THR A 130 15.52 8.18 -13.30
CA THR A 130 15.27 9.52 -12.74
C THR A 130 16.23 9.81 -11.58
N PRO A 131 16.94 10.97 -11.57
CA PRO A 131 17.78 11.37 -10.44
C PRO A 131 17.03 11.34 -9.10
N ALA A 132 17.70 10.92 -8.02
CA ALA A 132 17.05 10.78 -6.72
C ALA A 132 16.43 12.09 -6.20
N ALA A 133 17.06 13.23 -6.49
CA ALA A 133 16.57 14.57 -6.14
C ALA A 133 15.23 14.92 -6.82
N GLU A 134 14.94 14.32 -7.98
CA GLU A 134 13.75 14.59 -8.79
C GLU A 134 12.68 13.52 -8.61
N GLY A 135 13.08 12.27 -8.33
CA GLY A 135 12.20 11.10 -8.27
C GLY A 135 11.47 10.93 -6.93
N GLY A 136 11.98 11.50 -5.84
CA GLY A 136 11.32 11.55 -4.52
C GLY A 136 10.66 10.23 -4.10
N MET A 137 9.38 10.30 -3.69
CA MET A 137 8.58 9.16 -3.24
C MET A 137 8.34 8.11 -4.34
N ALA A 138 8.20 8.52 -5.60
CA ALA A 138 7.97 7.62 -6.73
C ALA A 138 9.15 6.68 -6.96
N ARG A 139 10.38 7.18 -6.90
CA ARG A 139 11.60 6.35 -7.04
C ARG A 139 11.71 5.31 -5.92
N GLY A 140 11.50 5.74 -4.66
CA GLY A 140 11.53 4.82 -3.52
C GLY A 140 10.46 3.73 -3.62
N HIS A 141 9.24 4.09 -4.06
CA HIS A 141 8.18 3.12 -4.26
C HIS A 141 8.44 2.19 -5.46
N ALA A 142 8.99 2.71 -6.55
CA ALA A 142 9.38 1.91 -7.72
C ALA A 142 10.44 0.88 -7.37
N ARG A 143 11.44 1.23 -6.55
CA ARG A 143 12.45 0.28 -6.05
C ARG A 143 11.81 -0.83 -5.23
N HIS A 144 10.87 -0.50 -4.35
CA HIS A 144 10.12 -1.48 -3.58
C HIS A 144 9.33 -2.43 -4.49
N LEU A 145 8.59 -1.89 -5.45
CA LEU A 145 7.84 -2.69 -6.42
C LEU A 145 8.77 -3.56 -7.28
N ALA A 146 9.94 -3.05 -7.68
CA ALA A 146 10.92 -3.85 -8.40
C ALA A 146 11.33 -5.10 -7.60
N SER A 147 11.61 -4.94 -6.30
CA SER A 147 11.90 -6.06 -5.41
C SER A 147 10.72 -7.04 -5.30
N VAL A 148 9.51 -6.54 -5.09
CA VAL A 148 8.28 -7.34 -4.93
C VAL A 148 7.96 -8.17 -6.18
N PHE A 149 8.18 -7.61 -7.37
CA PHE A 149 7.90 -8.26 -8.66
C PHE A 149 9.13 -8.98 -9.26
N GLY A 150 10.27 -9.01 -8.56
CA GLY A 150 11.50 -9.64 -9.07
C GLY A 150 12.08 -8.94 -10.31
N LEU A 151 11.86 -7.64 -10.45
CA LEU A 151 12.34 -6.83 -11.57
C LEU A 151 13.70 -6.18 -11.24
N PRO A 152 14.56 -5.96 -12.24
CA PRO A 152 15.89 -5.42 -12.02
C PRO A 152 15.84 -3.98 -11.49
N TRP A 153 16.79 -3.64 -10.62
CA TRP A 153 17.04 -2.27 -10.17
C TRP A 153 18.55 -1.98 -10.27
N PRO A 154 18.97 -0.84 -10.84
CA PRO A 154 20.38 -0.51 -10.98
C PRO A 154 21.07 -0.33 -9.61
N PRO A 155 22.35 -0.71 -9.48
CA PRO A 155 23.13 -0.43 -8.27
C PRO A 155 23.30 1.09 -8.07
N GLU A 156 23.46 1.51 -6.81
CA GLU A 156 23.68 2.92 -6.43
C GLU A 156 25.14 3.36 -6.59
#